data_AF-A0A0V0J510-F1
#
_entry.id   AF-A0A0V0J510-F1
#
_cell.length_a   1.000
_cell.length_b   1.000
_cell.length_c   1.000
_cell.angle_alpha   90.00
_cell.angle_beta   90.00
_cell.angle_gamma   90.00
#
_symmetry.space_group_name_H-M   'P 1'
#
loop_
_entity.id
_entity.type
_entity.pdbx_description
1 polymer ?
#
loop_
_entity_poly.entity_id
_entity_poly.type
_entity_poly.pdbx_seq_one_letter_code
_entity_poly.pdbx_strand_id
1 'polypeptide(L)'
;MDYTETVFIVFKYGPPSLRKYKGKFKHIVNVFLLITQVGFCCIYVLFISENIKYFIEVVAPDHNANIFLIGFIVTLALLPLSQITSMRIFAAMSAVAIAVTVIGLVLIFSYLLSTGLLNPYTLPWYKPFGETLVSLGIFIFTFEGISLTLPIRNRMINPHKFVLPFGVLNMAMVIVISLCSLLGFFGYLRFGEKTLSSITYNIPNSPVAYALVKPIFIFAIFTSYMLQFFVPASIFSRLMMKFRCHREASPRRRSINRRVMRVCVVIFTCEPSISPYLLLLLLLLLPLLILLLLTTTTNTTTTTTT
;
A
#
# COMPACT_ATOMS: atom_id res chain seq x y z
N MET A 1 -3.12 21.60 2.21
CA MET A 1 -4.42 20.90 2.35
C MET A 1 -4.19 19.41 2.32
N ASP A 2 -4.96 18.65 3.10
CA ASP A 2 -4.88 17.19 3.13
C ASP A 2 -6.16 16.56 2.55
N TYR A 3 -6.14 15.28 2.20
CA TYR A 3 -7.21 14.64 1.42
C TYR A 3 -8.61 14.81 2.03
N THR A 4 -8.76 14.57 3.33
CA THR A 4 -10.03 14.74 4.04
C THR A 4 -10.51 16.20 4.09
N GLU A 5 -9.59 17.17 4.06
CA GLU A 5 -9.94 18.59 4.00
C GLU A 5 -10.43 18.97 2.61
N THR A 6 -9.78 18.42 1.58
CA THR A 6 -10.23 18.56 0.19
C THR A 6 -11.65 18.00 0.03
N VAL A 7 -11.93 16.80 0.56
CA VAL A 7 -13.29 16.22 0.56
C VAL A 7 -14.30 17.16 1.22
N PHE A 8 -13.97 17.70 2.40
CA PHE A 8 -14.86 18.65 3.08
C PHE A 8 -15.16 19.89 2.24
N ILE A 9 -14.15 20.44 1.56
CA ILE A 9 -14.28 21.62 0.71
C ILE A 9 -15.12 21.30 -0.54
N VAL A 10 -14.86 20.16 -1.19
CA VAL A 10 -15.63 19.70 -2.35
C VAL A 10 -17.12 19.59 -1.99
N PHE A 11 -17.46 18.96 -0.87
CA PHE A 11 -18.86 18.87 -0.43
C PHE A 11 -19.42 20.20 0.10
N LYS A 12 -18.59 21.12 0.60
CA LYS A 12 -19.03 22.45 1.05
C LYS A 12 -19.48 23.32 -0.12
N TYR A 13 -18.76 23.28 -1.24
CA TYR A 13 -19.03 24.10 -2.43
C TYR A 13 -19.75 23.36 -3.55
N GLY A 14 -19.87 22.03 -3.46
CA GLY A 14 -20.57 21.17 -4.42
C GLY A 14 -22.10 21.30 -4.40
N PRO A 15 -22.83 20.32 -4.95
CA PRO A 15 -24.29 20.42 -5.17
C PRO A 15 -25.06 20.63 -3.86
N PRO A 16 -26.11 21.48 -3.84
CA PRO A 16 -26.82 21.90 -2.63
C PRO A 16 -27.29 20.74 -1.74
N SER A 17 -27.77 19.65 -2.37
CA SER A 17 -28.29 18.45 -1.70
C SER A 17 -27.26 17.72 -0.84
N LEU A 18 -25.97 17.79 -1.20
CA LEU A 18 -24.88 17.07 -0.52
C LEU A 18 -24.16 17.94 0.52
N ARG A 19 -24.35 19.27 0.50
CA ARG A 19 -23.70 20.22 1.44
C ARG A 19 -24.01 19.93 2.91
N LYS A 20 -25.21 19.42 3.21
CA LYS A 20 -25.63 19.03 4.57
C LYS A 20 -24.81 17.88 5.16
N TYR A 21 -24.17 17.07 4.32
CA TYR A 21 -23.41 15.89 4.74
C TYR A 21 -21.90 16.08 4.75
N LYS A 22 -21.37 17.27 4.43
CA LYS A 22 -19.93 17.57 4.33
C LYS A 22 -19.10 17.07 5.53
N GLY A 23 -19.62 17.22 6.75
CA GLY A 23 -18.95 16.78 7.98
C GLY A 23 -18.96 15.25 8.14
N LYS A 24 -20.07 14.59 7.81
CA LYS A 24 -20.20 13.13 7.86
C LYS A 24 -19.28 12.48 6.84
N PHE A 25 -19.26 12.95 5.59
CA PHE A 25 -18.35 12.46 4.55
C PHE A 25 -16.88 12.63 4.92
N LYS A 26 -16.50 13.79 5.48
CA LYS A 26 -15.14 14.00 6.00
C LYS A 26 -14.75 12.93 7.02
N HIS A 27 -15.64 12.59 7.95
CA HIS A 27 -15.36 11.60 8.98
C HIS A 27 -15.29 10.18 8.41
N ILE A 28 -16.23 9.80 7.54
CA ILE A 28 -16.25 8.49 6.86
C ILE A 28 -14.96 8.27 6.09
N VAL A 29 -14.55 9.23 5.24
CA VAL A 29 -13.30 9.12 4.48
C VAL A 29 -12.09 9.03 5.41
N ASN A 30 -12.07 9.77 6.51
CA ASN A 30 -10.95 9.72 7.45
C ASN A 30 -10.84 8.36 8.18
N VAL A 31 -11.96 7.77 8.57
CA VAL A 31 -12.01 6.43 9.18
C VAL A 31 -11.58 5.38 8.16
N PHE A 32 -12.11 5.47 6.94
CA PHE A 32 -11.74 4.59 5.86
C PHE A 32 -10.24 4.64 5.57
N LEU A 33 -9.68 5.85 5.38
CA LEU A 33 -8.24 6.02 5.16
C LEU A 33 -7.39 5.49 6.32
N LEU A 34 -7.87 5.56 7.57
CA LEU A 34 -7.15 4.95 8.68
C LEU A 34 -7.15 3.42 8.57
N ILE A 35 -8.32 2.81 8.33
CA ILE A 35 -8.46 1.37 8.22
C ILE A 35 -7.59 0.84 7.08
N THR A 36 -7.66 1.46 5.90
CA THR A 36 -6.88 0.99 4.74
C THR A 36 -5.38 1.11 4.96
N GLN A 37 -4.93 2.24 5.52
CA GLN A 37 -3.50 2.48 5.72
C GLN A 37 -2.89 1.60 6.81
N VAL A 38 -3.62 1.36 7.89
CA VAL A 38 -3.22 0.38 8.92
C VAL A 38 -3.21 -1.03 8.34
N GLY A 39 -4.16 -1.36 7.45
CA GLY A 39 -4.18 -2.64 6.72
C GLY A 39 -2.94 -2.89 5.88
N PHE A 40 -2.51 -1.89 5.13
CA PHE A 40 -1.27 -2.00 4.35
C PHE A 40 -0.05 -2.21 5.22
N CYS A 41 0.01 -1.53 6.36
CA CYS A 41 1.09 -1.75 7.32
C CYS A 41 1.10 -3.21 7.81
N CYS A 42 -0.05 -3.80 8.11
CA CYS A 42 -0.16 -5.21 8.50
C CYS A 42 0.28 -6.16 7.38
N ILE A 43 -0.17 -5.92 6.14
CA ILE A 43 0.19 -6.73 4.97
C ILE A 43 1.69 -6.68 4.70
N TYR A 44 2.31 -5.50 4.84
CA TYR A 44 3.75 -5.34 4.66
C TYR A 44 4.55 -6.07 5.73
N VAL A 45 4.15 -6.00 7.00
CA VAL A 45 4.79 -6.78 8.08
C VAL A 45 4.67 -8.28 7.80
N LEU A 46 3.49 -8.75 7.39
CA LEU A 46 3.27 -10.15 7.02
C LEU A 46 4.15 -10.58 5.85
N PHE A 47 4.17 -9.80 4.76
CA PHE A 47 4.98 -10.09 3.58
C PHE A 47 6.47 -10.18 3.92
N ILE A 48 7.00 -9.22 4.66
CA ILE A 48 8.41 -9.23 5.09
C ILE A 48 8.67 -10.48 5.93
N SER A 49 7.78 -10.79 6.87
CA SER A 49 7.94 -11.93 7.78
C SER A 49 7.94 -13.27 7.05
N GLU A 50 7.03 -13.45 6.11
CA GLU A 50 6.95 -14.66 5.28
C GLU A 50 8.18 -14.82 4.36
N ASN A 51 8.66 -13.74 3.73
CA ASN A 51 9.86 -13.81 2.89
C ASN A 51 11.13 -14.06 3.73
N ILE A 52 11.23 -13.52 4.94
CA ILE A 52 12.33 -13.84 5.87
C ILE A 52 12.23 -15.29 6.33
N LYS A 53 11.04 -15.76 6.73
CA LYS A 53 10.81 -17.14 7.13
C LYS A 53 11.25 -18.11 6.04
N TYR A 54 10.77 -17.89 4.81
CA TYR A 54 11.12 -18.71 3.66
C TYR A 54 12.63 -18.70 3.39
N PHE A 55 13.30 -17.55 3.54
CA PHE A 55 14.74 -17.46 3.39
C PHE A 55 15.49 -18.27 4.46
N ILE A 56 15.04 -18.20 5.73
CA ILE A 56 15.61 -18.98 6.83
C ILE A 56 15.44 -20.48 6.59
N GLU A 57 14.24 -20.94 6.21
CA GLU A 57 13.96 -22.37 5.96
C GLU A 57 14.81 -22.95 4.83
N VAL A 58 15.26 -22.10 3.90
CA VAL A 58 16.15 -22.50 2.79
C VAL A 58 17.61 -22.59 3.24
N VAL A 59 18.06 -21.66 4.08
CA VAL A 59 19.46 -21.59 4.54
C VAL A 59 19.72 -22.54 5.71
N ALA A 60 18.72 -22.74 6.58
CA ALA A 60 18.79 -23.56 7.78
C ALA A 60 17.52 -24.43 7.91
N PRO A 61 17.43 -25.55 7.16
CA PRO A 61 16.23 -26.40 7.09
C PRO A 61 15.80 -26.99 8.44
N ASP A 62 16.74 -27.19 9.36
CA ASP A 62 16.49 -27.79 10.68
C ASP A 62 15.86 -26.82 11.69
N HIS A 63 15.76 -25.52 11.35
CA HIS A 63 15.16 -24.51 12.22
C HIS A 63 13.72 -24.22 11.82
N ASN A 64 12.77 -24.65 12.65
CA ASN A 64 11.36 -24.29 12.47
C ASN A 64 11.13 -22.82 12.87
N ALA A 65 11.16 -21.94 11.87
CA ALA A 65 11.03 -20.51 12.04
C ALA A 65 9.58 -20.12 12.39
N ASN A 66 9.36 -19.66 13.63
CA ASN A 66 8.08 -19.16 14.08
C ASN A 66 7.78 -17.78 13.45
N ILE A 67 6.75 -17.70 12.62
CA ILE A 67 6.34 -16.46 11.92
C ILE A 67 5.99 -15.33 12.90
N PHE A 68 5.45 -15.65 14.08
CA PHE A 68 5.13 -14.65 15.11
C PHE A 68 6.39 -13.98 15.67
N LEU A 69 7.45 -14.77 15.90
CA LEU A 69 8.73 -14.25 16.38
C LEU A 69 9.39 -13.38 15.31
N ILE A 70 9.36 -13.83 14.04
CA ILE A 70 9.89 -13.05 12.93
C ILE A 70 9.11 -11.73 12.78
N GLY A 71 7.77 -11.77 12.81
CA GLY A 71 6.94 -10.57 12.74
C GLY A 71 7.21 -9.58 13.88
N PHE A 72 7.47 -10.08 15.09
CA PHE A 72 7.87 -9.25 16.21
C PHE A 72 9.23 -8.58 15.97
N ILE A 73 10.23 -9.32 15.47
CA ILE A 73 11.55 -8.77 15.13
C ILE A 73 11.46 -7.72 14.00
N VAL A 74 10.65 -7.99 12.97
CA VAL A 74 10.40 -7.06 11.86
C VAL A 74 9.77 -5.77 12.39
N THR A 75 8.78 -5.89 13.27
CA THR A 75 8.13 -4.75 13.93
C THR A 75 9.14 -3.92 14.72
N LEU A 76 10.01 -4.56 15.50
CA LEU A 76 11.09 -3.87 16.23
C LEU A 76 12.04 -3.13 15.29
N ALA A 77 12.38 -3.72 14.13
CA ALA A 77 13.21 -3.06 13.12
C ALA A 77 12.49 -1.86 12.46
N LEU A 78 11.17 -1.92 12.31
CA LEU A 78 10.34 -0.83 11.76
C LEU A 78 10.13 0.33 12.74
N LEU A 79 10.23 0.11 14.06
CA LEU A 79 10.04 1.17 15.07
C LEU A 79 10.92 2.40 14.84
N PRO A 80 12.26 2.31 14.74
CA PRO A 80 13.10 3.49 14.52
C PRO A 80 12.78 4.16 13.18
N LEU A 81 12.51 3.37 12.15
CA LEU A 81 12.18 3.85 10.81
C LEU A 81 10.85 4.63 10.79
N SER A 82 9.85 4.17 11.54
CA SER A 82 8.54 4.83 11.66
C SER A 82 8.60 6.22 12.33
N GLN A 83 9.69 6.53 13.02
CA GLN A 83 9.89 7.84 13.66
C GLN A 83 10.43 8.89 12.68
N ILE A 84 10.95 8.47 11.53
CA ILE A 84 11.40 9.40 10.50
C ILE A 84 10.18 10.15 9.96
N THR A 85 10.32 11.47 9.77
CA THR A 85 9.25 12.33 9.24
C THR A 85 9.71 13.18 8.06
N SER A 86 10.98 13.08 7.68
CA SER A 86 11.54 13.90 6.63
C SER A 86 11.19 13.32 5.27
N MET A 87 10.34 14.04 4.52
CA MET A 87 9.98 13.69 3.14
C MET A 87 11.18 13.60 2.20
N ARG A 88 12.25 14.35 2.47
CA ARG A 88 13.49 14.29 1.68
C ARG A 88 14.21 12.95 1.86
N ILE A 89 14.24 12.44 3.09
CA ILE A 89 14.82 11.12 3.40
C ILE A 89 13.97 10.02 2.75
N PHE A 90 12.64 10.13 2.84
CA PHE A 90 11.73 9.19 2.19
C PHE A 90 11.90 9.16 0.68
N ALA A 91 12.00 10.33 0.03
CA ALA A 91 12.21 10.40 -1.42
C ALA A 91 13.54 9.74 -1.83
N ALA A 92 14.63 9.99 -1.09
CA ALA A 92 15.92 9.38 -1.38
C ALA A 92 15.91 7.86 -1.19
N MET A 93 15.39 7.38 -0.06
CA MET A 93 15.25 5.94 0.20
C MET A 93 14.34 5.27 -0.83
N SER A 94 13.23 5.91 -1.18
CA SER A 94 12.29 5.41 -2.19
C SER A 94 12.94 5.31 -3.57
N ALA A 95 13.80 6.26 -3.95
CA ALA A 95 14.51 6.19 -5.22
C ALA A 95 15.44 4.96 -5.28
N VAL A 96 16.16 4.68 -4.18
CA VAL A 96 16.99 3.47 -4.06
C VAL A 96 16.11 2.22 -4.11
N ALA A 97 15.01 2.19 -3.34
CA ALA A 97 14.09 1.06 -3.34
C ALA A 97 13.49 0.79 -4.72
N ILE A 98 13.13 1.82 -5.49
CA ILE A 98 12.65 1.69 -6.87
C ILE A 98 13.73 1.09 -7.76
N ALA A 99 14.97 1.58 -7.70
CA ALA A 99 16.06 1.04 -8.50
C ALA A 99 16.30 -0.45 -8.21
N VAL A 100 16.33 -0.83 -6.92
CA VAL A 100 16.49 -2.22 -6.49
C VAL A 100 15.27 -3.08 -6.88
N THR A 101 14.05 -2.51 -6.83
CA THR A 101 12.82 -3.19 -7.31
C THR A 101 12.87 -3.46 -8.80
N VAL A 102 13.37 -2.52 -9.61
CA VAL A 102 13.56 -2.72 -11.06
C VAL A 102 14.50 -3.90 -11.31
N ILE A 103 15.61 -4.01 -10.56
CA ILE A 103 16.51 -5.17 -10.64
C ILE A 103 15.76 -6.47 -10.29
N GLY A 104 14.98 -6.47 -9.20
CA GLY A 104 14.16 -7.61 -8.81
C GLY A 104 13.14 -8.02 -9.89
N LEU A 105 12.48 -7.05 -10.54
CA LEU A 105 11.56 -7.29 -11.63
C LEU A 105 12.27 -7.88 -12.85
N VAL A 106 13.46 -7.39 -13.20
CA VAL A 106 14.27 -7.96 -14.30
C VAL A 106 14.65 -9.41 -14.00
N LEU A 107 15.01 -9.74 -12.76
CA LEU A 107 15.29 -11.11 -12.36
C LEU A 107 14.04 -12.00 -12.48
N ILE A 108 12.86 -11.51 -12.05
CA ILE A 108 11.61 -12.25 -12.19
C ILE A 108 11.28 -12.47 -13.67
N PHE A 109 11.29 -11.43 -14.50
CA PHE A 109 11.00 -11.56 -15.93
C PHE A 109 11.99 -12.48 -16.65
N SER A 110 13.28 -12.40 -16.31
CA SER A 110 14.28 -13.32 -16.90
C SER A 110 13.99 -14.77 -16.52
N TYR A 111 13.54 -15.06 -15.29
CA TYR A 111 13.10 -16.39 -14.91
C TYR A 111 11.85 -16.84 -15.68
N LEU A 112 10.83 -15.99 -15.74
CA LEU A 112 9.56 -16.30 -16.40
C LEU A 112 9.75 -16.64 -17.88
N LEU A 113 10.60 -15.88 -18.58
CA LEU A 113 10.83 -16.05 -20.02
C LEU A 113 11.83 -17.18 -20.34
N SER A 114 12.79 -17.47 -19.46
CA SER A 114 13.80 -18.53 -19.70
C SER A 114 13.31 -19.94 -19.39
N THR A 115 12.36 -20.10 -18.45
CA THR A 115 11.91 -21.42 -17.98
C THR A 115 10.72 -21.99 -18.74
N GLY A 116 10.27 -21.29 -19.80
CA GLY A 116 9.19 -21.71 -20.68
C GLY A 116 7.80 -21.42 -20.13
N LEU A 117 6.90 -20.93 -21.00
CA LEU A 117 5.51 -20.62 -20.67
C LEU A 117 4.61 -21.82 -20.94
N LEU A 118 3.56 -22.00 -20.13
CA LEU A 118 2.53 -22.99 -20.41
C LEU A 118 1.71 -22.56 -21.63
N ASN A 119 1.09 -23.53 -22.30
CA ASN A 119 0.20 -23.25 -23.42
C ASN A 119 -1.07 -22.54 -22.90
N PRO A 120 -1.40 -21.31 -23.37
CA PRO A 120 -2.56 -20.57 -22.89
C PRO A 120 -3.89 -21.32 -23.03
N TYR A 121 -4.03 -22.17 -24.06
CA TYR A 121 -5.26 -22.94 -24.30
C TYR A 121 -5.50 -24.06 -23.28
N THR A 122 -4.50 -24.40 -22.48
CA THR A 122 -4.60 -25.43 -21.42
C THR A 122 -4.98 -24.85 -20.07
N LEU A 123 -4.98 -23.52 -19.93
CA LEU A 123 -5.27 -22.83 -18.68
C LEU A 123 -6.75 -22.42 -18.61
N PRO A 124 -7.37 -22.47 -17.42
CA PRO A 124 -8.74 -22.02 -17.26
C PRO A 124 -8.82 -20.51 -17.50
N TRP A 125 -9.77 -20.10 -18.34
CA TRP A 125 -10.00 -18.71 -18.73
C TRP A 125 -10.91 -17.95 -17.76
N TYR A 126 -11.55 -18.65 -16.82
CA TYR A 126 -12.35 -18.06 -15.75
C TYR A 126 -12.11 -18.78 -14.42
N LYS A 127 -12.42 -18.07 -13.34
CA LYS A 127 -12.40 -18.57 -11.97
C LYS A 127 -13.81 -18.45 -11.37
N PRO A 128 -14.12 -19.19 -10.28
CA PRO A 128 -15.37 -19.00 -9.55
C PRO A 128 -15.55 -17.55 -9.10
N PHE A 129 -16.81 -17.11 -9.02
CA PHE A 129 -17.17 -15.71 -8.73
C PHE A 129 -16.48 -15.15 -7.47
N GLY A 130 -16.34 -15.96 -6.42
CA GLY A 130 -15.67 -15.55 -5.19
C GLY A 130 -14.19 -15.20 -5.39
N GLU A 131 -13.45 -16.02 -6.13
CA GLU A 131 -12.04 -15.76 -6.46
C GLU A 131 -11.90 -14.55 -7.39
N THR A 132 -12.82 -14.39 -8.36
CA THR A 132 -12.84 -13.21 -9.23
C THR A 132 -13.07 -11.93 -8.41
N LEU A 133 -13.95 -11.94 -7.41
CA LEU A 133 -14.19 -10.80 -6.54
C LEU A 133 -12.97 -10.44 -5.69
N VAL A 134 -12.27 -11.45 -5.17
CA VAL A 134 -11.00 -11.26 -4.45
C VAL A 134 -9.94 -10.65 -5.38
N SER A 135 -9.84 -11.14 -6.62
CA SER A 135 -8.89 -10.62 -7.61
C SER A 135 -9.16 -9.16 -7.99
N LEU A 136 -10.44 -8.76 -8.09
CA LEU A 136 -10.84 -7.38 -8.31
C LEU A 136 -10.37 -6.48 -7.16
N GLY A 137 -10.48 -6.95 -5.92
CA GLY A 137 -9.97 -6.25 -4.75
C GLY A 137 -8.45 -6.03 -4.83
N ILE A 138 -7.68 -7.06 -5.24
CA ILE A 138 -6.21 -6.98 -5.36
C ILE A 138 -5.84 -5.98 -6.47
N PHE A 139 -6.57 -6.00 -7.59
CA PHE A 139 -6.38 -5.05 -8.68
C PHE A 139 -6.61 -3.61 -8.21
N ILE A 140 -7.73 -3.35 -7.53
CA ILE A 140 -8.04 -2.03 -6.99
C ILE A 140 -7.01 -1.59 -5.95
N PHE A 141 -6.57 -2.52 -5.09
CA PHE A 141 -5.51 -2.27 -4.11
C PHE A 141 -4.20 -1.85 -4.78
N THR A 142 -3.83 -2.46 -5.91
CA THR A 142 -2.60 -2.12 -6.65
C THR A 142 -2.56 -0.66 -7.11
N PHE A 143 -3.73 -0.04 -7.32
CA PHE A 143 -3.86 1.38 -7.70
C PHE A 143 -4.18 2.30 -6.53
N GLU A 144 -4.10 1.81 -5.29
CA GLU A 144 -4.18 2.68 -4.12
C GLU A 144 -2.89 3.49 -3.99
N GLY A 145 -2.99 4.78 -4.29
CA GLY A 145 -1.97 5.77 -3.96
C GLY A 145 -2.57 7.14 -3.62
N ILE A 146 -3.91 7.25 -3.65
CA ILE A 146 -4.63 8.52 -3.57
C ILE A 146 -4.35 9.26 -2.27
N SER A 147 -4.19 8.53 -1.18
CA SER A 147 -3.84 9.00 0.16
C SER A 147 -2.53 9.79 0.21
N LEU A 148 -1.59 9.48 -0.69
CA LEU A 148 -0.26 10.07 -0.76
C LEU A 148 -0.11 11.13 -1.85
N THR A 149 -1.01 11.13 -2.85
CA THR A 149 -0.94 12.08 -3.98
C THR A 149 -0.88 13.54 -3.54
N LEU A 150 -1.74 13.97 -2.60
CA LEU A 150 -1.78 15.35 -2.12
C LEU A 150 -0.54 15.72 -1.28
N PRO A 151 -0.13 14.93 -0.27
CA PRO A 151 1.14 15.15 0.42
C PRO A 151 2.34 15.28 -0.53
N ILE A 152 2.44 14.42 -1.54
CA ILE A 152 3.52 14.44 -2.53
C ILE A 152 3.43 15.70 -3.38
N ARG A 153 2.26 16.01 -3.96
CA ARG A 153 2.05 17.22 -4.77
C ARG A 153 2.42 18.49 -4.03
N ASN A 154 2.05 18.59 -2.74
CA ASN A 154 2.36 19.75 -1.90
C ASN A 154 3.86 19.92 -1.60
N ARG A 155 4.69 18.89 -1.87
CA ARG A 155 6.14 18.88 -1.62
C ARG A 155 6.97 18.90 -2.91
N MET A 156 6.34 18.94 -4.08
CA MET A 156 7.03 19.07 -5.36
C MET A 156 7.51 20.50 -5.60
N ILE A 157 8.65 20.64 -6.28
CA ILE A 157 9.15 21.94 -6.77
C ILE A 157 8.13 22.58 -7.72
N ASN A 158 7.50 21.77 -8.59
CA ASN A 158 6.51 22.20 -9.57
C ASN A 158 5.17 21.45 -9.41
N PRO A 159 4.30 21.82 -8.45
CA PRO A 159 3.05 21.09 -8.14
C PRO A 159 2.03 21.06 -9.28
N HIS A 160 2.08 22.00 -10.23
CA HIS A 160 1.18 22.05 -11.38
C HIS A 160 1.45 20.92 -12.38
N LYS A 161 2.72 20.48 -12.50
CA LYS A 161 3.10 19.38 -13.42
C LYS A 161 2.65 18.00 -12.94
N PHE A 162 2.13 17.88 -11.72
CA PHE A 162 1.70 16.61 -11.15
C PHE A 162 0.49 16.01 -11.88
N VAL A 163 -0.50 16.83 -12.24
CA VAL A 163 -1.80 16.41 -12.80
C VAL A 163 -1.98 16.74 -14.28
N LEU A 164 -0.92 17.19 -14.98
CA LEU A 164 -0.99 17.39 -16.43
C LEU A 164 -1.30 16.05 -17.14
N PRO A 165 -1.84 16.06 -18.37
CA PRO A 165 -2.09 14.84 -19.14
C PRO A 165 -0.86 13.92 -19.24
N PHE A 166 0.32 14.50 -19.53
CA PHE A 166 1.63 13.85 -19.48
C PHE A 166 2.41 14.20 -18.19
N GLY A 167 1.68 14.48 -17.12
CA GLY A 167 2.21 14.80 -15.81
C GLY A 167 2.73 13.57 -15.08
N VAL A 168 3.38 13.81 -13.95
CA VAL A 168 4.05 12.76 -13.16
C VAL A 168 3.08 11.65 -12.75
N LEU A 169 1.85 12.01 -12.33
CA LEU A 169 0.87 11.01 -11.88
C LEU A 169 0.44 10.09 -13.02
N ASN A 170 0.03 10.64 -14.17
CA ASN A 170 -0.48 9.85 -15.28
C ASN A 170 0.60 8.95 -15.89
N MET A 171 1.82 9.47 -16.08
CA MET A 171 2.95 8.68 -16.57
C MET A 171 3.31 7.53 -15.63
N ALA A 172 3.34 7.79 -14.31
CA ALA A 172 3.59 6.75 -13.32
C ALA A 172 2.50 5.67 -13.35
N MET A 173 1.22 6.07 -13.46
CA MET A 173 0.10 5.13 -13.55
C MET A 173 0.20 4.23 -14.80
N VAL A 174 0.50 4.79 -15.97
CA VAL A 174 0.67 3.99 -17.20
C VAL A 174 1.79 2.96 -17.05
N ILE A 175 2.94 3.36 -16.49
CA ILE A 175 4.07 2.45 -16.25
C ILE A 175 3.68 1.33 -15.28
N VAL A 176 3.07 1.67 -14.15
CA VAL A 176 2.66 0.71 -13.12
C VAL A 176 1.61 -0.26 -13.67
N ILE A 177 0.56 0.23 -14.34
CA ILE A 177 -0.48 -0.61 -14.97
C ILE A 177 0.16 -1.60 -15.93
N SER A 178 1.06 -1.12 -16.80
CA SER A 178 1.73 -1.96 -17.79
C SER A 178 2.58 -3.05 -17.13
N LEU A 179 3.41 -2.68 -16.15
CA LEU A 179 4.27 -3.62 -15.44
C LEU A 179 3.46 -4.67 -14.65
N CYS A 180 2.43 -4.25 -13.91
CA CYS A 180 1.57 -5.17 -13.16
C CYS A 180 0.81 -6.11 -14.09
N SER A 181 0.32 -5.62 -15.23
CA SER A 181 -0.39 -6.45 -16.22
C SER A 181 0.54 -7.47 -16.86
N LEU A 182 1.75 -7.08 -17.25
CA LEU A 182 2.75 -7.99 -17.81
C LEU A 182 3.18 -9.04 -16.79
N LEU A 183 3.45 -8.64 -15.54
CA LEU A 183 3.86 -9.55 -14.48
C LEU A 183 2.76 -10.55 -14.14
N GLY A 184 1.50 -10.09 -14.04
CA GLY A 184 0.34 -10.95 -13.79
C GLY A 184 0.11 -11.93 -14.94
N PHE A 185 0.18 -11.45 -16.19
CA PHE A 185 0.00 -12.27 -17.38
C PHE A 185 1.07 -13.36 -17.52
N PHE A 186 2.36 -12.97 -17.53
CA PHE A 186 3.46 -13.93 -17.67
C PHE A 186 3.63 -14.82 -16.43
N GLY A 187 3.35 -14.29 -15.24
CA GLY A 187 3.37 -15.07 -14.00
C GLY A 187 2.33 -16.19 -14.05
N TYR A 188 1.08 -15.87 -14.42
CA TYR A 188 0.03 -16.88 -14.54
C TYR A 188 0.28 -17.86 -15.69
N LEU A 189 0.78 -17.39 -16.84
CA LEU A 189 1.18 -18.29 -17.93
C LEU A 189 2.29 -19.26 -17.52
N ARG A 190 3.17 -18.88 -16.61
CA ARG A 190 4.25 -19.75 -16.14
C ARG A 190 3.77 -20.75 -15.09
N PHE A 191 3.04 -20.30 -14.08
CA PHE A 191 2.72 -21.11 -12.90
C PHE A 191 1.32 -21.71 -12.92
N GLY A 192 0.39 -21.16 -13.72
CA GLY A 192 -1.00 -21.58 -13.80
C GLY A 192 -1.65 -21.65 -12.41
N GLU A 193 -2.31 -22.76 -12.13
CA GLU A 193 -2.96 -23.05 -10.84
C GLU A 193 -1.98 -23.16 -9.65
N LYS A 194 -0.67 -23.27 -9.89
CA LYS A 194 0.36 -23.32 -8.84
C LYS A 194 0.85 -21.92 -8.42
N THR A 195 0.19 -20.87 -8.89
CA THR A 195 0.50 -19.49 -8.51
C THR A 195 0.25 -19.31 -7.00
N LEU A 196 1.26 -18.80 -6.28
CA LEU A 196 1.14 -18.52 -4.85
C LEU A 196 0.67 -17.08 -4.63
N SER A 197 0.38 -16.74 -3.37
CA SER A 197 -0.08 -15.40 -2.95
C SER A 197 0.88 -14.27 -3.34
N SER A 198 2.17 -14.57 -3.48
CA SER A 198 3.16 -13.69 -4.08
C SER A 198 4.06 -14.43 -5.05
N ILE A 199 4.35 -13.77 -6.17
CA ILE A 199 5.29 -14.30 -7.17
C ILE A 199 6.69 -14.52 -6.60
N THR A 200 7.10 -13.79 -5.55
CA THR A 200 8.44 -13.98 -4.94
C THR A 200 8.59 -15.38 -4.34
N TYR A 201 7.51 -16.02 -3.91
CA TYR A 201 7.51 -17.40 -3.42
C TYR A 201 7.59 -18.41 -4.57
N ASN A 202 7.01 -18.09 -5.73
CA ASN A 202 7.09 -18.96 -6.90
C ASN A 202 8.51 -19.00 -7.50
N ILE A 203 9.31 -17.95 -7.30
CA ILE A 203 10.68 -17.90 -7.81
C ILE A 203 11.60 -18.79 -6.93
N PRO A 204 12.28 -19.78 -7.53
CA PRO A 204 13.19 -20.66 -6.79
C PRO A 204 14.44 -19.91 -6.34
N ASN A 205 15.16 -20.48 -5.37
CA ASN A 205 16.42 -19.90 -4.87
C ASN A 205 17.66 -20.35 -5.67
N SER A 206 17.49 -21.31 -6.59
CA SER A 206 18.55 -21.80 -7.47
C SER A 206 18.24 -21.46 -8.92
N PRO A 207 19.21 -20.96 -9.71
CA PRO A 207 20.55 -20.51 -9.31
C PRO A 207 20.55 -19.29 -8.37
N VAL A 208 21.69 -19.02 -7.71
CA VAL A 208 21.86 -17.98 -6.66
C VAL A 208 21.35 -16.60 -7.07
N ALA A 209 21.40 -16.25 -8.36
CA ALA A 209 20.87 -14.99 -8.87
C ALA A 209 19.37 -14.78 -8.51
N TYR A 210 18.57 -15.84 -8.49
CA TYR A 210 17.15 -15.76 -8.15
C TYR A 210 16.89 -15.77 -6.64
N ALA A 211 17.83 -16.26 -5.83
CA ALA A 211 17.77 -16.13 -4.37
C ALA A 211 17.75 -14.65 -3.92
N LEU A 212 18.34 -13.74 -4.72
CA LEU A 212 18.37 -12.31 -4.43
C LEU A 212 17.00 -11.63 -4.55
N VAL A 213 16.02 -12.22 -5.25
CA VAL A 213 14.69 -11.63 -5.42
C VAL A 213 14.02 -11.36 -4.07
N LYS A 214 14.08 -12.31 -3.14
CA LYS A 214 13.45 -12.18 -1.81
C LYS A 214 14.03 -11.04 -0.98
N PRO A 215 15.36 -10.95 -0.72
CA PRO A 215 15.93 -9.83 0.02
C PRO A 215 15.75 -8.48 -0.68
N ILE A 216 15.76 -8.45 -2.02
CA ILE A 216 15.44 -7.24 -2.80
C ILE A 216 14.04 -6.72 -2.46
N PHE A 217 13.02 -7.59 -2.52
CA PHE A 217 11.64 -7.19 -2.25
C PHE A 217 11.38 -6.94 -0.76
N ILE A 218 12.06 -7.63 0.15
CA ILE A 218 12.05 -7.30 1.58
C ILE A 218 12.54 -5.85 1.78
N PHE A 219 13.69 -5.49 1.23
CA PHE A 219 14.24 -4.13 1.33
C PHE A 219 13.32 -3.08 0.71
N ALA A 220 12.76 -3.36 -0.47
CA ALA A 220 11.82 -2.48 -1.14
C ALA A 220 10.59 -2.20 -0.28
N ILE A 221 9.99 -3.24 0.31
CA ILE A 221 8.77 -3.12 1.13
C ILE A 221 9.06 -2.49 2.49
N PHE A 222 10.24 -2.71 3.09
CA PHE A 222 10.70 -1.94 4.25
C PHE A 222 10.64 -0.43 4.00
N THR A 223 11.13 -0.01 2.83
CA THR A 223 11.11 1.40 2.44
C THR A 223 9.70 1.90 2.14
N SER A 224 8.89 1.12 1.42
CA SER A 224 7.48 1.44 1.13
C SER A 224 6.64 1.55 2.39
N TYR A 225 6.91 0.73 3.42
CA TYR A 225 6.24 0.80 4.72
C TYR A 225 6.40 2.18 5.36
N MET A 226 7.61 2.74 5.33
CA MET A 226 7.86 4.06 5.93
C MET A 226 6.98 5.15 5.29
N LEU A 227 6.79 5.05 3.97
CA LEU A 227 6.00 5.99 3.20
C LEU A 227 4.50 5.79 3.45
N GLN A 228 4.01 4.54 3.49
CA GLN A 228 2.61 4.25 3.77
C GLN A 228 2.22 4.62 5.20
N PHE A 229 3.10 4.34 6.18
CA PHE A 229 2.89 4.67 7.59
C PHE A 229 2.82 6.18 7.85
N PHE A 230 3.35 7.02 6.96
CA PHE A 230 3.23 8.48 7.08
C PHE A 230 1.77 8.94 7.11
N VAL A 231 0.89 8.36 6.28
CA VAL A 231 -0.52 8.74 6.18
C VAL A 231 -1.27 8.53 7.51
N PRO A 232 -1.35 7.31 8.08
CA PRO A 232 -2.06 7.07 9.33
C PRO A 232 -1.40 7.84 10.48
N ALA A 233 -0.06 7.96 10.52
CA ALA A 233 0.62 8.78 11.52
C ALA A 233 0.20 10.26 11.44
N SER A 234 0.01 10.81 10.23
CA SER A 234 -0.46 12.18 10.03
C SER A 234 -1.92 12.35 10.46
N ILE A 235 -2.79 11.36 10.17
CA ILE A 235 -4.19 11.37 10.56
C ILE A 235 -4.32 11.28 12.09
N PHE A 236 -3.66 10.31 12.72
CA PHE A 236 -3.65 10.16 14.17
C PHE A 236 -3.09 11.40 14.87
N SER A 237 -2.02 12.01 14.34
CA SER A 237 -1.49 13.25 14.92
C SER A 237 -2.51 14.39 14.90
N ARG A 238 -3.41 14.45 13.90
CA ARG A 238 -4.51 15.43 13.88
C ARG A 238 -5.63 15.07 14.83
N LEU A 239 -5.98 13.78 14.93
CA LEU A 239 -6.98 13.33 15.91
C LEU A 239 -6.51 13.62 17.33
N MET A 240 -5.21 13.46 17.62
CA MET A 240 -4.64 13.82 18.91
C MET A 240 -4.84 15.29 19.28
N MET A 241 -4.84 16.20 18.31
CA MET A 241 -5.08 17.64 18.55
C MET A 241 -6.50 17.95 19.03
N LYS A 242 -7.46 17.02 18.87
CA LYS A 242 -8.81 17.16 19.45
C LYS A 242 -8.84 16.88 20.94
N PHE A 243 -7.91 16.09 21.47
CA PHE A 243 -7.84 15.82 22.91
C PHE A 243 -7.20 17.00 23.64
N ARG A 244 -7.91 17.53 24.63
CA ARG A 244 -7.46 18.66 25.46
C ARG A 244 -6.08 18.41 26.07
N CYS A 245 -5.84 17.20 26.58
CA CYS A 245 -4.59 16.76 27.18
C CYS A 245 -3.38 16.88 26.25
N HIS A 246 -3.56 16.72 24.94
CA HIS A 246 -2.49 16.88 23.95
C HIS A 246 -2.42 18.32 23.41
N ARG A 247 -3.58 18.96 23.22
CA ARG A 247 -3.66 20.36 22.74
C ARG A 247 -3.04 21.34 23.73
N GLU A 248 -3.21 21.15 25.03
CA GLU A 248 -2.67 22.04 26.07
C GLU A 248 -1.28 21.61 26.55
N ALA A 249 -0.76 20.46 26.10
CA ALA A 249 0.55 19.97 26.50
C ALA A 249 1.71 20.84 25.97
N SER A 250 2.81 20.85 26.73
CA SER A 250 4.07 21.48 26.33
C SER A 250 4.64 20.89 25.03
N PRO A 251 5.48 21.64 24.27
CA PRO A 251 6.05 21.16 23.01
C PRO A 251 6.80 19.83 23.14
N ARG A 252 7.55 19.64 24.24
CA ARG A 252 8.25 18.39 24.56
C ARG A 252 7.27 17.23 24.75
N ARG A 253 6.20 17.44 25.53
CA ARG A 253 5.18 16.42 25.78
C ARG A 253 4.38 16.08 24.52
N ARG A 254 4.08 17.05 23.66
CA ARG A 254 3.47 16.78 22.33
C ARG A 254 4.39 15.93 21.46
N SER A 255 5.70 16.17 21.48
CA SER A 255 6.66 15.35 20.74
C SER A 255 6.66 13.90 21.23
N ILE A 256 6.71 13.71 22.55
CA ILE A 256 6.64 12.38 23.17
C ILE A 256 5.33 11.68 22.83
N ASN A 257 4.20 12.35 23.01
CA ASN A 257 2.87 11.79 22.70
C ASN A 257 2.77 11.31 21.25
N ARG A 258 3.32 12.08 20.28
CA ARG A 258 3.36 11.67 18.87
C ARG A 258 4.26 10.44 18.63
N ARG A 259 5.41 10.36 19.31
CA ARG A 259 6.29 9.19 19.22
C ARG A 259 5.62 7.95 19.80
N VAL A 260 5.05 8.07 20.99
CA VAL A 260 4.30 6.98 21.66
C VAL A 260 3.15 6.51 20.78
N MET A 261 2.34 7.43 20.23
CA MET A 261 1.26 7.08 19.31
C MET A 261 1.78 6.29 18.10
N ARG A 262 2.88 6.71 17.47
CA ARG A 262 3.47 5.97 16.35
C ARG A 262 3.90 4.57 16.74
N VAL A 263 4.59 4.44 17.88
CA VAL A 263 4.99 3.13 18.42
C VAL A 263 3.76 2.25 18.65
N CYS A 264 2.68 2.78 19.24
CA CYS A 264 1.45 2.02 19.46
C CYS A 264 0.82 1.54 18.15
N VAL A 265 0.79 2.37 17.11
CA VAL A 265 0.25 1.96 15.79
C VAL A 265 1.12 0.89 15.15
N VAL A 266 2.45 0.99 15.23
CA VAL A 266 3.37 -0.03 14.69
C VAL A 266 3.24 -1.37 15.43
N ILE A 267 3.12 -1.34 16.76
CA ILE A 267 2.88 -2.55 17.54
C ILE A 267 1.53 -3.17 17.19
N PHE A 268 0.48 -2.35 17.03
CA PHE A 268 -0.84 -2.83 16.61
C PHE A 268 -0.80 -3.53 15.24
N THR A 269 0.03 -3.05 14.31
CA THR A 269 0.17 -3.68 12.98
C THR A 269 0.94 -5.01 13.00
N CYS A 270 1.58 -5.36 14.12
CA CYS A 270 2.30 -6.62 14.27
C CYS A 270 1.36 -7.82 14.45
N GLU A 271 0.11 -7.62 14.86
CA GLU A 271 -0.84 -8.69 15.18
C GLU A 271 -1.21 -9.49 13.92
N PRO A 272 -0.61 -10.67 13.69
CA PRO A 272 -0.76 -11.38 12.42
C PRO A 272 -2.14 -12.01 12.30
N SER A 273 -2.83 -12.24 13.43
CA SER A 273 -4.23 -12.65 13.47
C SER A 273 -5.16 -11.60 12.88
N ILE A 274 -4.80 -10.31 12.88
CA ILE A 274 -5.62 -9.22 12.35
C ILE A 274 -5.42 -9.07 10.83
N SER A 275 -4.21 -9.36 10.33
CA SER A 275 -3.82 -9.16 8.93
C SER A 275 -4.77 -9.76 7.88
N PRO A 276 -5.19 -11.04 7.95
CA PRO A 276 -6.08 -11.62 6.93
C PRO A 276 -7.48 -11.00 6.95
N TYR A 277 -8.02 -10.65 8.11
CA TYR A 277 -9.32 -9.97 8.21
C TYR A 277 -9.25 -8.54 7.71
N LEU A 278 -8.16 -7.81 8.00
CA LEU A 278 -7.99 -6.45 7.49
C LEU A 278 -7.75 -6.45 5.98
N LEU A 279 -7.05 -7.45 5.44
CA LEU A 279 -6.91 -7.66 4.00
C LEU A 279 -8.26 -7.92 3.35
N LEU A 280 -9.08 -8.83 3.90
CA LEU A 280 -10.42 -9.09 3.35
C LEU A 280 -11.31 -7.84 3.42
N LEU A 281 -11.28 -7.13 4.54
CA LEU A 281 -12.01 -5.88 4.73
C LEU A 281 -11.57 -4.81 3.72
N LEU A 282 -10.26 -4.68 3.49
CA LEU A 282 -9.66 -3.78 2.53
C LEU A 282 -10.15 -4.11 1.10
N LEU A 283 -10.08 -5.38 0.71
CA LEU A 283 -10.49 -5.87 -0.61
C LEU A 283 -11.98 -5.63 -0.88
N LEU A 284 -12.83 -5.66 0.16
CA LEU A 284 -14.27 -5.42 0.05
C LEU A 284 -14.65 -3.93 0.11
N LEU A 285 -14.00 -3.14 0.97
CA LEU A 285 -14.38 -1.75 1.22
C LEU A 285 -13.79 -0.76 0.22
N LEU A 286 -12.58 -1.00 -0.33
CA LEU A 286 -11.98 -0.10 -1.34
C LEU A 286 -12.84 0.08 -2.60
N PRO A 287 -13.35 -1.00 -3.23
CA PRO A 287 -14.21 -0.87 -4.40
C PRO A 287 -15.45 -0.02 -4.11
N LEU A 288 -16.07 -0.21 -2.93
CA LEU A 288 -17.24 0.53 -2.48
C LEU A 288 -16.93 2.02 -2.27
N LEU A 289 -15.77 2.36 -1.68
CA LEU A 289 -15.38 3.76 -1.51
C LEU A 289 -15.12 4.42 -2.86
N ILE A 290 -14.42 3.75 -3.78
CA ILE A 290 -14.14 4.28 -5.11
C ILE A 290 -15.44 4.49 -5.89
N LEU A 291 -16.39 3.54 -5.81
CA LEU A 291 -17.72 3.71 -6.38
C LEU A 291 -18.47 4.91 -5.78
N LEU A 292 -18.40 5.06 -4.45
CA LEU A 292 -19.03 6.18 -3.74
C LEU A 292 -18.41 7.53 -4.17
N LEU A 293 -17.09 7.58 -4.36
CA LEU A 293 -16.40 8.78 -4.84
C LEU A 293 -16.75 9.06 -6.31
N LEU A 294 -16.73 8.06 -7.18
CA LEU A 294 -17.05 8.19 -8.60
C LEU A 294 -18.51 8.65 -8.81
N THR A 295 -19.47 8.04 -8.12
CA THR A 295 -20.89 8.42 -8.18
C THR A 295 -21.13 9.84 -7.66
N THR A 296 -20.35 10.31 -6.69
CA THR A 296 -20.42 11.71 -6.25
C THR A 296 -19.81 12.69 -7.27
N THR A 297 -18.82 12.26 -8.07
CA THR A 297 -18.22 13.10 -9.12
C THR A 297 -19.05 13.15 -10.41
N THR A 298 -19.65 12.05 -10.86
CA THR A 298 -20.46 12.01 -12.09
C THR A 298 -21.75 12.82 -11.97
N ASN A 299 -22.36 12.84 -10.77
CA ASN A 299 -23.51 13.69 -10.47
C ASN A 299 -23.18 15.20 -10.43
N THR A 300 -21.90 15.58 -10.33
CA THR A 300 -21.50 16.99 -10.40
C THR A 300 -21.36 17.50 -11.84
N THR A 301 -20.97 16.64 -12.78
CA THR A 301 -20.81 17.00 -14.20
C THR A 301 -22.15 17.11 -14.95
N THR A 302 -23.17 16.36 -14.55
CA THR A 302 -24.51 16.42 -15.16
C THR A 302 -25.34 17.65 -14.72
N THR A 303 -25.03 18.25 -13.57
CA THR A 303 -25.71 19.47 -13.09
C THR A 303 -25.10 20.77 -13.60
N THR A 304 -24.01 20.73 -14.35
CA THR A 304 -23.37 21.91 -14.96
C THR A 304 -23.72 22.11 -16.45
N THR A 305 -24.62 21.29 -17.00
CA THR A 305 -25.06 21.35 -18.41
C THR A 305 -26.55 21.69 -18.58
N THR A 306 -27.16 22.35 -17.60
CA THR A 306 -28.53 22.89 -17.70
C THR A 306 -28.58 24.30 -17.12
#